data_AF-A0A9D8MTP0-F1
#
_entry.id   AF-A0A9D8MTP0-F1
#
_cell.length_a   1.000
_cell.length_b   1.000
_cell.length_c   1.000
_cell.angle_alpha   90.00
_cell.angle_beta   90.00
_cell.angle_gamma   90.00
#
_symmetry.space_group_name_H-M   'P 1'
#
loop_
_entity.id
_entity.type
_entity.pdbx_description
1 polymer ?
#
loop_
_entity_poly.entity_id
_entity_poly.type
_entity_poly.pdbx_seq_one_letter_code
_entity_poly.pdbx_strand_id
1 'polypeptide(L)'
;MAKLTLKDLKAHGKQVFVRVDYNVPLEEKNGTMVITDDTRIRATLPTLDLLIKDGAKIILAAHLGRPKGKREPSMSLAPVAVRLSELIKKPVTFVDDCIGEKVEKAVAAMQPGDVILLENVR
;
A
#
# COMPACT_ATOMS: atom_id res chain seq x y z
N MET A 1 7.06 18.39 18.77
CA MET A 1 6.30 18.55 17.51
C MET A 1 4.85 18.86 17.84
N ALA A 2 4.19 19.76 17.12
CA ALA A 2 2.81 20.18 17.38
C ALA A 2 1.73 19.38 16.60
N LYS A 3 2.15 18.37 15.82
CA LYS A 3 1.25 17.52 15.04
C LYS A 3 1.06 16.19 15.76
N LEU A 4 -0.17 15.67 15.72
CA LEU A 4 -0.46 14.31 16.14
C LEU A 4 0.32 13.33 15.26
N THR A 5 0.77 12.25 15.88
CA THR A 5 1.53 11.18 15.25
C THR A 5 0.87 9.84 15.49
N LEU A 6 1.39 8.79 14.86
CA LEU A 6 0.93 7.42 15.12
C LEU A 6 1.08 6.99 16.58
N LYS A 7 1.99 7.60 17.34
CA LYS A 7 2.17 7.30 18.77
C LYS A 7 1.00 7.80 19.63
N ASP A 8 0.23 8.75 19.10
CA ASP A 8 -0.93 9.34 19.77
C ASP A 8 -2.25 8.61 19.38
N LEU A 9 -2.18 7.65 18.45
CA LEU A 9 -3.32 6.94 17.90
C LEU A 9 -3.46 5.54 18.54
N LYS A 10 -4.65 5.25 19.07
CA LYS A 10 -5.08 3.86 19.35
C LYS A 10 -5.68 3.28 18.07
N ALA A 11 -4.92 2.46 17.34
CA ALA A 11 -5.25 1.96 16.01
C ALA A 11 -5.81 0.53 16.01
N HIS A 12 -5.72 -0.20 17.12
CA HIS A 12 -6.25 -1.56 17.26
C HIS A 12 -7.68 -1.70 16.72
N GLY A 13 -7.87 -2.61 15.76
CA GLY A 13 -9.15 -2.91 15.12
C GLY A 13 -9.69 -1.82 14.18
N LYS A 14 -9.07 -0.63 14.15
CA LYS A 14 -9.51 0.49 13.30
C LYS A 14 -8.98 0.35 11.88
N GLN A 15 -9.76 0.86 10.93
CA GLN A 15 -9.32 1.09 9.56
C GLN A 15 -8.43 2.34 9.54
N VAL A 16 -7.18 2.17 9.11
CA VAL A 16 -6.19 3.25 9.03
C VAL A 16 -5.77 3.43 7.58
N PHE A 17 -6.19 4.54 7.00
CA PHE A 17 -5.74 4.96 5.67
C PHE A 17 -4.36 5.60 5.77
N VAL A 18 -3.39 5.07 5.04
CA VAL A 18 -2.00 5.55 5.03
C VAL A 18 -1.59 5.94 3.63
N ARG A 19 -1.32 7.23 3.42
CA ARG A 19 -0.71 7.73 2.19
C ARG A 19 0.79 7.45 2.24
N VAL A 20 1.28 6.64 1.30
CA VAL A 20 2.69 6.25 1.23
C VAL A 20 3.33 6.66 -0.09
N ASP A 21 4.65 6.82 -0.07
CA ASP A 21 5.45 7.10 -1.26
C ASP A 21 6.00 5.79 -1.82
N TYR A 22 5.26 5.17 -2.76
CA TYR A 22 5.73 4.03 -3.54
C TYR A 22 6.01 4.38 -5.00
N ASN A 23 6.43 5.62 -5.26
CA ASN A 23 6.85 6.01 -6.60
C ASN A 23 8.27 5.48 -6.88
N VAL A 24 8.36 4.17 -7.10
CA VAL A 24 9.61 3.42 -7.33
C VAL A 24 9.91 3.28 -8.82
N PRO A 25 11.19 3.17 -9.22
CA PRO A 25 11.54 2.83 -10.59
C PRO A 25 11.10 1.40 -10.92
N LEU A 26 10.46 1.24 -12.09
CA LEU A 26 10.11 -0.04 -12.67
C LEU A 26 10.82 -0.22 -14.01
N GLU A 27 11.25 -1.45 -14.29
CA GLU A 27 11.76 -1.88 -15.58
C GLU A 27 10.94 -3.06 -16.10
N GLU A 28 10.65 -3.07 -17.41
CA GLU A 28 10.07 -4.24 -18.04
C GLU A 28 11.16 -5.31 -18.24
N LYS A 29 10.94 -6.50 -17.67
CA LYS A 29 11.77 -7.69 -17.88
C LYS A 29 10.86 -8.84 -18.25
N ASN A 30 11.04 -9.40 -19.45
CA ASN A 30 10.24 -10.51 -19.97
C ASN A 30 8.72 -10.24 -19.92
N GLY A 31 8.28 -9.03 -20.28
CA GLY A 31 6.87 -8.65 -20.26
C GLY A 31 6.28 -8.41 -18.87
N THR A 32 7.11 -8.37 -17.83
CA THR A 32 6.70 -8.12 -16.44
C THR A 32 7.40 -6.88 -15.90
N MET A 33 6.65 -6.03 -15.20
CA MET A 33 7.22 -4.85 -14.53
C MET A 33 7.92 -5.26 -13.22
N VAL A 34 9.22 -4.99 -13.13
CA VAL A 34 10.08 -5.36 -12.00
C VAL A 34 10.61 -4.10 -11.32
N ILE A 35 10.54 -4.06 -9.99
CA ILE A 35 11.10 -2.97 -9.19
C ILE A 35 12.62 -3.09 -9.18
N THR A 36 13.32 -2.02 -9.57
CA THR A 36 14.78 -1.99 -9.56
C THR A 36 15.39 -1.40 -8.29
N ASP A 37 14.63 -0.55 -7.60
CA ASP A 37 15.00 0.02 -6.31
C ASP A 37 13.76 0.08 -5.39
N ASP A 38 13.82 -0.68 -4.29
CA ASP A 38 12.75 -0.78 -3.30
C ASP A 38 12.95 0.13 -2.08
N THR A 39 13.93 1.04 -2.11
CA THR A 39 14.29 1.93 -0.98
C THR A 39 13.07 2.68 -0.42
N ARG A 40 12.20 3.19 -1.30
CA ARG A 40 10.98 3.89 -0.89
C ARG A 40 9.97 2.97 -0.20
N ILE A 41 9.88 1.71 -0.62
CA ILE A 41 9.02 0.72 0.03
C ILE A 41 9.56 0.42 1.43
N ARG A 42 10.86 0.16 1.55
CA ARG A 42 11.53 -0.11 2.82
C ARG A 42 11.39 1.04 3.83
N ALA A 43 11.42 2.29 3.34
CA ALA A 43 11.24 3.46 4.19
C ALA A 43 9.89 3.48 4.93
N THR A 44 8.88 2.76 4.44
CA THR A 44 7.56 2.68 5.10
C THR A 44 7.47 1.63 6.20
N LEU A 45 8.40 0.66 6.24
CA LEU A 45 8.33 -0.49 7.16
C LEU A 45 8.18 -0.10 8.63
N PRO A 46 8.91 0.91 9.18
CA PRO A 46 8.73 1.28 10.59
C PRO A 46 7.31 1.73 10.94
N THR A 47 6.62 2.39 9.99
CA THR A 47 5.23 2.82 10.16
C THR A 47 4.28 1.63 10.11
N LEU A 48 4.48 0.74 9.13
CA LEU A 48 3.65 -0.46 8.98
C LEU A 48 3.82 -1.40 10.16
N ASP A 49 5.04 -1.63 10.62
CA ASP A 49 5.33 -2.49 11.77
C ASP A 49 4.61 -2.00 13.03
N LEU A 50 4.56 -0.69 13.26
CA LEU A 50 3.85 -0.11 14.40
C LEU A 50 2.34 -0.39 14.32
N LEU A 51 1.74 -0.15 13.14
CA LEU A 51 0.31 -0.34 12.91
C LEU A 51 -0.09 -1.83 12.92
N ILE A 52 0.74 -2.70 12.35
CA ILE A 52 0.53 -4.15 12.34
C ILE A 52 0.59 -4.69 13.77
N LYS A 53 1.60 -4.29 14.56
CA LYS A 53 1.73 -4.69 15.97
C LYS A 53 0.56 -4.23 16.82
N ASP A 54 0.00 -3.06 16.54
CA ASP A 54 -1.20 -2.56 17.23
C ASP A 54 -2.48 -3.25 16.73
N GLY A 55 -2.44 -4.04 15.66
CA GLY A 55 -3.60 -4.73 15.10
C GLY A 55 -4.54 -3.81 14.30
N ALA A 56 -4.00 -2.77 13.68
CA ALA A 56 -4.74 -1.90 12.77
C ALA A 56 -5.08 -2.63 11.46
N LYS A 57 -6.20 -2.24 10.83
CA LYS A 57 -6.55 -2.65 9.46
C LYS A 57 -6.00 -1.59 8.51
N ILE A 58 -4.89 -1.88 7.83
CA ILE A 58 -4.10 -0.89 7.09
C ILE A 58 -4.54 -0.81 5.63
N ILE A 59 -4.91 0.38 5.17
CA ILE A 59 -5.29 0.65 3.78
C ILE A 59 -4.27 1.62 3.20
N LEU A 60 -3.42 1.11 2.29
CA LEU A 60 -2.34 1.87 1.68
C LEU A 60 -2.80 2.50 0.37
N ALA A 61 -2.49 3.79 0.23
CA ALA A 61 -2.67 4.53 -1.02
C ALA A 61 -1.34 5.12 -1.48
N ALA A 62 -0.92 4.76 -2.69
CA ALA A 62 0.29 5.26 -3.31
C ALA A 62 -0.01 5.87 -4.67
N HIS A 63 0.97 6.58 -5.22
CA HIS A 63 0.97 6.92 -6.63
C HIS A 63 2.24 6.37 -7.26
N LEU A 64 2.18 6.09 -8.55
CA LEU A 64 3.33 5.69 -9.35
C LEU A 64 3.30 6.45 -10.67
N GLY A 65 4.40 7.14 -10.98
CA GLY A 65 4.52 7.92 -12.21
C GLY A 65 3.44 9.00 -12.39
N ARG A 66 3.08 9.24 -13.66
CA ARG A 66 2.07 10.22 -14.10
C ARG A 66 1.23 9.60 -15.21
N PRO A 67 0.20 8.81 -14.86
CA PRO A 67 -0.68 8.16 -15.83
C PRO A 67 -1.72 9.11 -16.46
N LYS A 68 -1.65 10.42 -16.13
CA LYS A 68 -2.50 11.50 -16.70
C LYS A 68 -4.02 11.23 -16.56
N GLY A 69 -4.44 10.66 -15.43
CA GLY A 69 -5.86 10.39 -15.17
C GLY A 69 -6.44 9.20 -15.95
N LYS A 70 -5.60 8.39 -16.58
CA LYS A 70 -6.01 7.18 -17.29
C LYS A 70 -5.41 5.96 -16.61
N ARG A 71 -6.08 4.82 -16.71
CA ARG A 71 -5.50 3.56 -16.24
C ARG A 71 -4.35 3.14 -17.17
N GLU A 72 -3.16 2.99 -16.59
CA GLU A 72 -1.94 2.65 -17.30
C GLU A 72 -1.31 1.41 -16.65
N PRO A 73 -1.41 0.21 -17.28
CA PRO A 73 -0.90 -1.03 -16.72
C PRO A 73 0.59 -0.99 -16.36
N SER A 74 1.40 -0.27 -17.13
CA SER A 74 2.84 -0.10 -16.85
C SER A 74 3.12 0.74 -15.58
N MET A 75 2.10 1.45 -15.06
CA MET A 75 2.16 2.23 -13.82
C MET A 75 1.24 1.66 -12.73
N SER A 76 0.89 0.37 -12.81
CA SER A 76 0.17 -0.33 -11.73
C SER A 76 1.04 -0.51 -10.48
N LEU A 77 0.41 -0.49 -9.31
CA LEU A 77 1.03 -0.80 -8.03
C LEU A 77 1.08 -2.31 -7.71
N ALA A 78 0.57 -3.17 -8.58
CA ALA A 78 0.57 -4.62 -8.34
C ALA A 78 1.98 -5.20 -8.03
N PRO A 79 3.08 -4.84 -8.73
CA PRO A 79 4.42 -5.30 -8.37
C PRO A 79 4.87 -4.84 -6.98
N VAL A 80 4.41 -3.65 -6.56
CA VAL A 80 4.70 -3.10 -5.23
C VAL A 80 4.00 -3.89 -4.14
N ALA A 81 2.76 -4.34 -4.35
CA ALA A 81 2.05 -5.18 -3.39
C ALA A 81 2.80 -6.49 -3.12
N VAL A 82 3.28 -7.14 -4.18
CA VAL A 82 4.08 -8.37 -4.08
C VAL A 82 5.36 -8.11 -3.29
N ARG A 83 6.14 -7.08 -3.68
CA ARG A 83 7.39 -6.75 -2.99
C ARG A 83 7.17 -6.37 -1.53
N LEU A 84 6.12 -5.61 -1.23
CA LEU A 84 5.79 -5.25 0.14
C LEU A 84 5.46 -6.49 0.96
N SER A 85 4.68 -7.43 0.42
CA SER A 85 4.33 -8.69 1.07
C SER A 85 5.56 -9.50 1.48
N GLU A 86 6.56 -9.59 0.60
CA GLU A 86 7.86 -10.23 0.90
C GLU A 86 8.60 -9.54 2.05
N LEU A 87 8.63 -8.20 2.05
CA LEU A 87 9.35 -7.41 3.04
C LEU A 87 8.72 -7.51 4.44
N ILE A 88 7.39 -7.45 4.53
CA ILE A 88 6.66 -7.54 5.81
C ILE A 88 6.37 -8.98 6.24
N LYS A 89 6.70 -9.97 5.38
CA LYS A 89 6.44 -11.40 5.58
C LYS A 89 4.98 -11.71 5.93
N LYS A 90 4.06 -10.96 5.32
CA LYS A 90 2.60 -11.07 5.52
C LYS A 90 1.89 -10.83 4.18
N PRO A 91 0.76 -11.48 3.91
CA PRO A 91 -0.04 -11.18 2.72
C PRO A 91 -0.40 -9.69 2.65
N VAL A 92 -0.18 -9.09 1.49
CA VAL A 92 -0.71 -7.77 1.14
C VAL A 92 -1.76 -7.98 0.06
N THR A 93 -3.01 -7.65 0.37
CA THR A 93 -4.10 -7.76 -0.60
C THR A 93 -4.05 -6.57 -1.53
N PHE A 94 -3.76 -6.81 -2.81
CA PHE A 94 -3.86 -5.79 -3.84
C PHE A 94 -5.30 -5.65 -4.31
N VAL A 95 -5.83 -4.43 -4.28
CA VAL A 95 -7.14 -4.11 -4.86
C VAL A 95 -6.91 -3.32 -6.13
N ASP A 96 -7.31 -3.90 -7.24
CA ASP A 96 -7.20 -3.32 -8.58
C ASP A 96 -8.31 -2.27 -8.83
N ASP A 97 -8.41 -1.32 -7.90
CA ASP A 97 -9.10 -0.02 -7.94
C ASP A 97 -8.70 0.78 -6.67
N CYS A 98 -9.01 2.07 -6.63
CA CYS A 98 -8.86 2.92 -5.44
C CYS A 98 -10.19 3.39 -4.84
N ILE A 99 -11.31 3.20 -5.56
CA ILE A 99 -12.67 3.52 -5.10
C ILE A 99 -13.68 2.45 -5.55
N GLY A 100 -14.93 2.56 -5.09
CA GLY A 100 -16.05 1.74 -5.54
C GLY A 100 -16.20 0.40 -4.82
N GLU A 101 -17.18 -0.38 -5.27
CA GLU A 101 -17.69 -1.57 -4.58
C GLU A 101 -16.60 -2.62 -4.30
N LYS A 102 -15.61 -2.75 -5.21
CA LYS A 102 -14.49 -3.68 -5.05
C LYS A 102 -13.62 -3.32 -3.83
N VAL A 103 -13.36 -2.02 -3.63
CA VAL A 103 -12.60 -1.52 -2.48
C VAL A 103 -13.43 -1.66 -1.21
N GLU A 104 -14.71 -1.29 -1.24
CA GLU A 104 -15.61 -1.42 -0.08
C GLU A 104 -15.69 -2.86 0.41
N LYS A 105 -15.87 -3.83 -0.49
CA LYS A 105 -15.90 -5.26 -0.16
C LYS A 105 -14.57 -5.75 0.43
N ALA A 106 -13.44 -5.35 -0.15
CA ALA A 106 -12.13 -5.74 0.35
C ALA A 106 -11.87 -5.17 1.75
N VAL A 107 -12.18 -3.89 1.97
CA VAL A 107 -12.03 -3.21 3.26
C VAL A 107 -12.96 -3.77 4.33
N ALA A 108 -14.19 -4.15 3.96
CA ALA A 108 -15.15 -4.78 4.87
C ALA A 108 -14.70 -6.18 5.34
N ALA A 109 -13.99 -6.92 4.49
CA ALA A 109 -13.49 -8.26 4.80
C ALA A 109 -12.23 -8.29 5.70
N MET A 110 -11.57 -7.13 5.88
CA MET A 110 -10.31 -7.05 6.62
C MET A 110 -10.43 -7.48 8.08
N GLN A 111 -9.46 -8.29 8.52
CA GLN A 111 -9.21 -8.64 9.91
C GLN A 111 -8.16 -7.71 10.54
N PRO A 112 -8.13 -7.56 11.88
CA PRO A 112 -7.07 -6.83 12.57
C PRO A 112 -5.66 -7.24 12.12
N GLY A 113 -4.85 -6.26 11.74
CA GLY A 113 -3.49 -6.46 11.23
C GLY A 113 -3.40 -6.66 9.71
N ASP A 114 -4.51 -6.80 8.98
CA ASP A 114 -4.48 -6.95 7.52
C ASP A 114 -3.99 -5.69 6.82
N VAL A 115 -3.38 -5.89 5.66
CA VAL A 115 -2.82 -4.82 4.83
C VAL A 115 -3.40 -4.93 3.43
N ILE A 116 -4.07 -3.86 2.99
CA ILE A 116 -4.52 -3.67 1.61
C ILE A 116 -3.64 -2.61 0.95
N LEU A 117 -3.25 -2.84 -0.30
CA LEU A 117 -2.73 -1.81 -1.19
C LEU A 117 -3.75 -1.54 -2.29
N LEU A 118 -4.22 -0.29 -2.38
CA LEU A 118 -5.07 0.18 -3.46
C LEU A 118 -4.26 0.39 -4.74
N GLU A 119 -4.94 0.39 -5.88
CA GLU A 119 -4.33 0.76 -7.16
C GLU A 119 -3.92 2.25 -7.18
N ASN A 120 -3.09 2.60 -8.16
CA ASN A 120 -2.54 3.92 -8.38
C ASN A 120 -3.64 5.00 -8.37
N VAL A 121 -3.52 5.95 -7.44
CA VAL A 121 -4.53 7.00 -7.20
C VAL A 121 -4.52 8.13 -8.25
N ARG A 122 -3.79 7.99 -9.36
CA ARG A 122 -3.55 9.05 -10.36
C ARG A 122 -4.08 8.71 -11.74
#